data_AF-A0A0R0E9M9-F1
#
_entry.id   AF-A0A0R0E9M9-F1
#
_cell.length_a   1.000
_cell.length_b   1.000
_cell.length_c   1.000
_cell.angle_alpha   90.00
_cell.angle_beta   90.00
_cell.angle_gamma   90.00
#
_symmetry.space_group_name_H-M   'P 1'
#
loop_
_entity.id
_entity.type
_entity.pdbx_description
1 polymer ?
#
loop_
_entity_poly.entity_id
_entity_poly.type
_entity_poly.pdbx_seq_one_letter_code
_entity_poly.pdbx_strand_id
1 'polypeptide(L)'
;MALAGTMLIGVAQAQQALPEQPAAVAEDTEDASRPTPAEGDVTTLGEVRALKPEEDPPLDLYRFRNPVQVEDNRFSRSWSEPPTPEQVSLSGGYLMMGINYGLMAAAKGLHKLTNGRDQIQSAVARPPPELSEQQRLRALRFCRQQEGCSTGD
;
A
#
# COMPACT_ATOMS: atom_id res chain seq x y z
N MET A 1 -42.94 -31.31 19.62
CA MET A 1 -42.39 -32.12 20.73
C MET A 1 -41.05 -32.69 20.28
N ALA A 2 -40.00 -32.44 21.08
CA ALA A 2 -38.63 -33.02 21.10
C ALA A 2 -37.78 -32.95 19.81
N LEU A 3 -36.65 -32.22 19.72
CA LEU A 3 -35.35 -32.20 20.44
C LEU A 3 -34.27 -33.14 19.86
N ALA A 4 -33.02 -32.65 19.98
CA ALA A 4 -31.71 -33.29 19.79
C ALA A 4 -31.24 -33.38 18.32
N GLY A 5 -30.15 -32.74 17.90
CA GLY A 5 -28.81 -32.64 18.51
C GLY A 5 -27.87 -33.48 17.63
N THR A 6 -26.82 -32.95 17.01
CA THR A 6 -25.50 -32.82 17.65
C THR A 6 -24.58 -31.86 16.88
N MET A 7 -23.93 -30.97 17.64
CA MET A 7 -22.75 -30.23 17.25
C MET A 7 -21.54 -31.16 17.09
N LEU A 8 -20.70 -30.89 16.09
CA LEU A 8 -19.28 -31.25 16.10
C LEU A 8 -18.48 -29.98 15.77
N ILE A 9 -18.06 -29.29 16.83
CA ILE A 9 -17.15 -28.15 16.79
C ILE A 9 -15.73 -28.72 16.82
N GLY A 10 -15.06 -28.75 15.68
CA GLY A 10 -13.62 -29.00 15.61
C GLY A 10 -12.85 -27.69 15.80
N VAL A 11 -12.52 -27.36 17.04
CA VAL A 11 -11.63 -26.24 17.37
C VAL A 11 -10.19 -26.78 17.48
N ALA A 12 -9.45 -26.69 16.37
CA ALA A 12 -8.00 -26.89 16.39
C ALA A 12 -7.35 -25.59 16.92
N GLN A 13 -7.05 -25.57 18.22
CA GLN A 13 -6.22 -24.54 18.86
C GLN A 13 -4.77 -24.76 18.41
N ALA A 14 -4.31 -24.00 17.42
CA ALA A 14 -2.88 -23.88 17.15
C ALA A 14 -2.26 -22.97 18.22
N GLN A 15 -1.60 -23.58 19.20
CA GLN A 15 -0.76 -22.88 20.15
C GLN A 15 0.47 -22.35 19.41
N GLN A 16 0.52 -21.04 19.16
CA GLN A 16 1.76 -20.40 18.73
C GLN A 16 2.57 -20.06 19.99
N ALA A 17 3.56 -20.91 20.26
CA ALA A 17 4.61 -20.65 21.22
C ALA A 17 5.41 -19.40 20.81
N LEU A 18 5.71 -18.57 21.80
CA LEU A 18 6.56 -17.39 21.69
C LEU A 18 7.97 -17.83 21.24
N PRO A 19 8.58 -17.27 20.19
CA PRO A 19 9.97 -17.58 19.87
C PRO A 19 10.89 -16.94 20.91
N GLU A 20 11.69 -17.80 21.56
CA GLU A 20 12.81 -17.50 22.45
C GLU A 20 13.78 -16.49 21.82
N GLN A 21 14.10 -15.43 22.56
CA GLN A 21 15.17 -14.50 22.22
C GLN A 21 16.53 -15.19 22.41
N PRO A 22 17.40 -15.28 21.39
CA PRO A 22 18.77 -15.71 21.59
C PRO A 22 19.59 -14.59 22.24
N ALA A 23 20.38 -14.99 23.22
CA ALA A 23 21.26 -14.16 24.05
C ALA A 23 22.22 -13.29 23.24
N ALA A 24 22.55 -12.14 23.83
CA ALA A 24 23.61 -11.25 23.39
C ALA A 24 24.93 -12.03 23.24
N VAL A 25 25.50 -11.98 22.03
CA VAL A 25 26.86 -12.44 21.75
C VAL A 25 27.78 -11.25 22.04
N ALA A 26 28.50 -11.34 23.15
CA ALA A 26 29.76 -10.61 23.33
C ALA A 26 30.88 -11.41 22.66
N GLU A 27 32.00 -10.73 22.38
CA GLU A 27 33.21 -11.17 21.64
C GLU A 27 33.09 -10.86 20.13
N ASP A 28 33.99 -10.08 19.51
CA ASP A 28 35.44 -10.17 19.57
C ASP A 28 36.15 -8.81 19.62
N THR A 29 37.18 -8.77 20.46
CA THR A 29 38.29 -7.84 20.37
C THR A 29 39.33 -8.55 19.53
N GLU A 30 39.75 -7.96 18.39
CA GLU A 30 41.03 -8.16 17.67
C GLU A 30 40.82 -8.00 16.16
N ASP A 31 41.24 -6.86 15.62
CA ASP A 31 41.70 -6.80 14.23
C ASP A 31 43.09 -6.19 14.22
N ALA A 32 44.06 -7.02 14.59
CA ALA A 32 45.47 -6.82 14.33
C ALA A 32 45.86 -7.66 13.12
N SER A 33 45.52 -7.22 11.91
CA SER A 33 46.24 -7.63 10.68
C SER A 33 45.94 -6.68 9.52
N ARG A 34 46.75 -5.62 9.42
CA ARG A 34 46.76 -4.72 8.26
C ARG A 34 47.66 -5.35 7.17
N PRO A 35 47.16 -5.75 5.99
CA PRO A 35 48.04 -6.15 4.89
C PRO A 35 48.70 -4.92 4.26
N THR A 36 50.01 -4.98 4.07
CA THR A 36 50.78 -4.03 3.26
C THR A 36 50.44 -4.21 1.78
N PRO A 37 50.09 -3.14 1.03
CA PRO A 37 49.75 -3.28 -0.38
C PRO A 37 51.03 -3.40 -1.21
N ALA A 38 51.08 -4.44 -2.07
CA ALA A 38 52.09 -4.58 -3.11
C ALA A 38 51.86 -3.54 -4.21
N GLU A 39 52.97 -3.03 -4.76
CA GLU A 39 53.04 -2.00 -5.80
C GLU A 39 52.20 -2.36 -7.03
N GLY A 40 51.11 -1.63 -7.18
CA GLY A 40 50.24 -1.61 -8.35
C GLY A 40 49.31 -0.40 -8.18
N ASP A 41 49.65 0.69 -8.86
CA ASP A 41 48.93 1.97 -8.77
C ASP A 41 47.53 1.84 -9.37
N VAL A 42 46.59 1.34 -8.56
CA VAL A 42 45.15 1.39 -8.84
C VAL A 42 44.61 2.55 -8.04
N THR A 43 44.21 3.63 -8.73
CA THR A 43 43.51 4.75 -8.11
C THR A 43 42.14 4.28 -7.60
N THR A 44 42.07 3.81 -6.36
CA THR A 44 40.81 3.57 -5.67
C THR A 44 40.26 4.90 -5.17
N LEU A 45 38.95 5.11 -5.32
CA LEU A 45 38.28 6.24 -4.69
C LEU A 45 38.43 6.09 -3.17
N GLY A 46 38.85 7.15 -2.48
CA GLY A 46 39.02 7.15 -1.02
C GLY A 46 37.73 6.77 -0.29
N GLU A 47 37.86 6.16 0.89
CA GLU A 47 36.73 5.72 1.70
C GLU A 47 35.73 6.87 1.94
N VAL A 48 34.53 6.76 1.37
CA VAL A 48 33.44 7.71 1.62
C VAL A 48 32.71 7.24 2.88
N ARG A 49 33.01 7.90 4.01
CA ARG A 49 32.23 7.72 5.25
C ARG A 49 30.99 8.59 5.18
N ALA A 50 29.82 7.96 5.13
CA ALA A 50 28.56 8.67 5.30
C ALA A 50 28.50 9.20 6.74
N LEU A 51 28.69 10.51 6.90
CA LEU A 51 28.41 11.19 8.15
C LEU A 51 26.89 11.21 8.32
N LYS A 52 26.40 10.71 9.46
CA LYS A 52 25.01 10.91 9.84
C LYS A 52 24.75 12.42 9.92
N PRO A 53 23.69 12.95 9.31
CA PRO A 53 23.30 14.34 9.53
C PRO A 53 23.13 14.59 11.03
N GLU A 54 23.94 15.49 11.59
CA GLU A 54 23.99 15.80 13.04
C GLU A 54 22.77 16.61 13.50
N GLU A 55 21.93 17.12 12.58
CA GLU A 55 20.97 18.19 12.84
C GLU A 55 19.49 17.80 12.66
N ASP A 56 19.15 16.51 12.60
CA ASP A 56 17.74 16.16 12.68
C ASP A 56 17.30 16.13 14.16
N PRO A 57 16.39 17.03 14.58
CA PRO A 57 15.81 16.93 15.90
C PRO A 57 15.20 15.53 16.06
N PRO A 58 15.30 14.91 17.25
CA PRO A 58 14.73 13.60 17.47
C PRO A 58 13.24 13.65 17.08
N LEU A 59 12.82 12.66 16.30
CA LEU A 59 11.45 12.56 15.78
C LEU A 59 10.45 12.65 16.94
N ASP A 60 9.86 13.81 17.13
CA ASP A 60 8.88 14.05 18.18
C ASP A 60 7.56 13.40 17.77
N LEU A 61 7.32 12.20 18.28
CA LEU A 61 6.11 11.40 18.00
C LEU A 61 4.81 12.12 18.34
N TYR A 62 4.84 13.11 19.25
CA TYR A 62 3.65 13.85 19.67
C TYR A 62 3.34 15.04 18.76
N ARG A 63 4.33 15.55 18.03
CA ARG A 63 4.17 16.64 17.06
C ARG A 63 4.23 16.16 15.62
N PHE A 64 4.76 14.97 15.38
CA PHE A 64 4.93 14.41 14.05
C PHE A 64 3.57 14.23 13.38
N ARG A 65 3.37 14.95 12.28
CA ARG A 65 2.31 14.68 11.32
C ARG A 65 2.95 14.10 10.07
N ASN A 66 2.43 12.97 9.62
CA ASN A 66 2.90 12.35 8.39
C ASN A 66 2.74 13.38 7.24
N PRO A 67 3.84 13.86 6.63
CA PRO A 67 3.78 14.86 5.57
C PRO A 67 3.29 14.26 4.23
N VAL A 68 3.28 12.92 4.13
CA VAL A 68 2.78 12.21 2.96
C VAL A 68 1.26 12.20 2.99
N GLN A 69 0.65 13.04 2.17
CA GLN A 69 -0.77 12.94 1.86
C GLN A 69 -0.94 11.95 0.71
N VAL A 70 -1.59 10.82 0.99
CA VAL A 70 -1.88 9.81 -0.03
C VAL A 70 -3.01 10.36 -0.90
N GLU A 71 -2.69 10.72 -2.14
CA GLU A 71 -3.71 11.12 -3.11
C GLU A 71 -4.61 9.95 -3.50
N ASP A 72 -5.85 10.27 -3.87
CA ASP A 72 -6.79 9.29 -4.38
C ASP A 72 -6.28 8.63 -5.67
N ASN A 73 -6.04 7.32 -5.61
CA ASN A 73 -5.60 6.51 -6.73
C ASN A 73 -6.70 5.52 -7.15
N ARG A 74 -6.56 4.85 -8.30
CA ARG A 74 -7.43 3.74 -8.69
C ARG A 74 -7.61 2.69 -7.59
N PHE A 75 -6.58 2.44 -6.79
CA PHE A 75 -6.63 1.49 -5.69
C PHE A 75 -7.55 1.95 -4.55
N SER A 76 -7.63 3.25 -4.25
CA SER A 76 -8.51 3.77 -3.17
C SER A 76 -9.99 3.58 -3.48
N ARG A 77 -10.35 3.34 -4.75
CA ARG A 77 -11.72 3.03 -5.16
C ARG A 77 -12.13 1.58 -4.92
N SER A 78 -11.18 0.66 -5.06
CA SER A 78 -11.43 -0.79 -4.92
C SER A 78 -11.08 -1.31 -3.54
N TRP A 79 -10.21 -0.61 -2.83
CA TRP A 79 -9.67 -1.02 -1.54
C TRP A 79 -9.64 0.16 -0.59
N SER A 80 -10.30 -0.01 0.55
CA SER A 80 -10.25 0.91 1.68
C SER A 80 -9.81 0.13 2.90
N GLU A 81 -8.93 0.72 3.70
CA GLU A 81 -8.55 0.14 4.99
C GLU A 81 -9.80 -0.03 5.86
N PRO A 82 -9.94 -1.18 6.53
CA PRO A 82 -11.04 -1.38 7.45
C PRO A 82 -10.95 -0.36 8.60
N PRO A 83 -12.09 0.09 9.15
CA PRO A 83 -12.10 1.06 10.24
C PRO A 83 -11.38 0.49 11.46
N THR A 84 -10.57 1.31 12.13
CA THR A 84 -9.83 0.85 13.31
C THR A 84 -10.78 0.63 14.49
N PRO A 85 -10.46 -0.25 15.46
CA PRO A 85 -11.33 -0.49 16.61
C PRO A 85 -11.63 0.77 17.43
N GLU A 86 -10.68 1.70 17.52
CA GLU A 86 -10.84 3.01 18.16
C GLU A 86 -11.79 3.91 17.38
N GLN A 87 -11.68 3.96 16.06
CA GLN A 87 -12.65 4.69 15.23
C GLN A 87 -14.05 4.10 15.37
N VAL A 88 -14.15 2.78 15.39
CA VAL A 88 -15.44 2.11 15.60
C VAL A 88 -16.00 2.47 16.96
N SER A 89 -15.22 2.45 18.04
CA SER A 89 -15.70 2.81 19.38
C SER A 89 -16.15 4.28 19.47
N LEU A 90 -15.39 5.21 18.89
CA LEU A 90 -15.75 6.63 18.80
C LEU A 90 -17.02 6.86 17.97
N SER A 91 -17.26 6.06 16.94
CA SER A 91 -18.43 6.15 16.06
C SER A 91 -19.71 5.47 16.60
N GLY A 92 -19.71 5.04 17.87
CA GLY A 92 -20.85 4.36 18.50
C GLY A 92 -20.74 2.83 18.56
N GLY A 93 -19.55 2.29 18.28
CA GLY A 93 -19.21 0.89 18.43
C GLY A 93 -19.68 -0.02 17.29
N TYR A 94 -19.32 -1.30 17.40
CA TYR A 94 -19.64 -2.32 16.41
C TYR A 94 -21.15 -2.55 16.25
N LEU A 95 -21.94 -2.26 17.29
CA LEU A 95 -23.40 -2.41 17.23
C LEU A 95 -24.02 -1.42 16.24
N MET A 96 -23.70 -0.12 16.37
CA MET A 96 -24.21 0.90 15.46
C MET A 96 -23.68 0.72 14.05
N MET A 97 -22.39 0.35 13.92
CA MET A 97 -21.82 -0.02 12.62
C MET A 97 -22.59 -1.18 11.97
N GLY A 98 -22.90 -2.23 12.73
CA GLY A 98 -23.65 -3.39 12.25
C GLY A 98 -25.08 -3.06 11.82
N ILE A 99 -25.78 -2.21 12.57
CA ILE A 99 -27.13 -1.75 12.22
C ILE A 99 -27.09 -0.95 10.92
N ASN A 100 -26.19 0.04 10.82
CA ASN A 100 -26.05 0.87 9.61
C ASN A 100 -25.66 0.03 8.39
N TYR A 101 -24.73 -0.92 8.58
CA TYR A 101 -24.33 -1.85 7.52
C TYR A 101 -25.51 -2.71 7.06
N GLY A 102 -26.30 -3.26 8.00
CA GLY A 102 -27.49 -4.05 7.70
C GLY A 102 -28.55 -3.26 6.93
N LEU A 103 -28.82 -2.02 7.34
CA LEU A 103 -29.76 -1.12 6.64
C LEU A 103 -29.28 -0.81 5.22
N MET A 104 -27.99 -0.50 5.04
CA MET A 104 -27.43 -0.26 3.71
C MET A 104 -27.53 -1.51 2.82
N ALA A 105 -27.22 -2.69 3.36
CA ALA A 105 -27.32 -3.95 2.62
C ALA A 105 -28.77 -4.26 2.20
N ALA A 106 -29.73 -4.04 3.10
CA ALA A 106 -31.15 -4.19 2.81
C ALA A 106 -31.62 -3.21 1.73
N ALA A 107 -31.20 -1.95 1.81
CA ALA A 107 -31.52 -0.94 0.79
C ALA A 107 -30.95 -1.32 -0.59
N LYS A 108 -29.70 -1.82 -0.65
CA LYS A 108 -29.10 -2.34 -1.89
C LYS A 108 -29.87 -3.54 -2.44
N GLY A 109 -30.29 -4.46 -1.57
CA GLY A 109 -31.11 -5.60 -1.94
C GLY A 109 -32.47 -5.18 -2.51
N LEU A 110 -33.15 -4.26 -1.83
CA LEU A 110 -34.41 -3.71 -2.30
C LEU A 110 -34.26 -3.00 -3.65
N HIS A 111 -33.23 -2.16 -3.81
CA HIS A 111 -32.92 -1.48 -5.07
C HIS A 111 -32.71 -2.46 -6.23
N LYS A 112 -32.05 -3.60 -5.97
CA LYS A 112 -31.85 -4.68 -6.95
C LYS A 112 -33.17 -5.37 -7.33
N LEU A 113 -34.08 -5.56 -6.39
CA LEU A 113 -35.38 -6.21 -6.63
C LEU A 113 -36.38 -5.27 -7.33
N THR A 114 -36.36 -3.98 -7.00
CA THR A 114 -37.22 -2.98 -7.63
C THR A 114 -36.73 -2.54 -9.01
N ASN A 115 -35.57 -3.04 -9.45
CA ASN A 115 -34.88 -2.63 -10.67
C ASN A 115 -34.75 -1.10 -10.77
N GLY A 116 -34.49 -0.46 -9.62
CA GLY A 116 -34.24 0.97 -9.56
C GLY A 116 -33.10 1.31 -10.51
N ARG A 117 -33.36 2.20 -11.48
CA ARG A 117 -32.33 2.65 -12.41
C ARG A 117 -31.31 3.43 -11.60
N ASP A 118 -30.15 2.83 -11.38
CA ASP A 118 -29.03 3.56 -10.81
C ASP A 118 -28.66 4.69 -11.79
N GLN A 119 -28.30 5.87 -11.26
CA GLN A 119 -27.86 6.99 -12.09
C GLN A 119 -26.43 6.70 -12.58
N ILE A 120 -26.31 5.72 -13.47
CA ILE A 120 -25.07 5.38 -14.15
C ILE A 120 -24.78 6.54 -15.09
N GLN A 121 -23.73 7.29 -14.77
CA GLN A 121 -23.14 8.21 -15.75
C GLN A 121 -22.79 7.37 -16.98
N SER A 122 -23.48 7.64 -18.10
CA SER A 122 -23.18 6.97 -19.36
C SER A 122 -21.69 7.07 -19.60
N ALA A 123 -21.05 5.95 -19.97
CA ALA A 123 -19.63 5.96 -20.32
C ALA A 123 -19.43 6.81 -21.57
N VAL A 124 -19.30 8.13 -21.39
CA VAL A 124 -18.85 9.05 -22.43
C VAL A 124 -17.37 8.76 -22.59
N ALA A 125 -16.97 8.41 -23.81
CA ALA A 125 -15.56 8.30 -24.13
C ALA A 125 -14.90 9.63 -23.77
N ARG A 126 -14.02 9.60 -22.77
CA ARG A 126 -13.23 10.79 -22.44
C ARG A 126 -12.41 11.12 -23.70
N PRO A 127 -12.34 12.39 -24.11
CA PRO A 127 -11.39 12.76 -25.14
C PRO A 127 -9.99 12.26 -24.72
N PRO A 128 -9.18 11.79 -25.68
CA PRO A 128 -7.82 11.37 -25.37
C PRO A 128 -7.08 12.52 -24.67
N PRO A 129 -6.20 12.25 -23.69
CA PRO A 129 -5.42 13.29 -23.06
C PRO A 129 -4.60 14.03 -24.12
N GLU A 130 -4.59 15.36 -24.06
CA GLU A 130 -3.76 16.19 -24.94
C GLU A 130 -2.29 15.78 -24.77
N LEU A 131 -1.65 15.36 -25.87
CA LEU A 131 -0.25 15.00 -25.84
C LEU A 131 0.59 16.26 -25.67
N SER A 132 1.51 16.26 -24.71
CA SER A 132 2.52 17.32 -24.65
C SER A 132 3.38 17.32 -25.93
N GLU A 133 3.98 18.46 -26.27
CA GLU A 133 4.78 18.56 -27.51
C GLU A 133 5.87 17.48 -27.61
N GLN A 134 6.51 17.18 -26.47
CA GLN A 134 7.53 16.14 -26.39
C GLN A 134 6.96 14.72 -26.65
N GLN A 135 5.75 14.44 -26.16
CA GLN A 135 5.07 13.18 -26.41
C GLN A 135 4.64 13.06 -27.88
N ARG A 136 4.17 14.16 -28.48
CA ARG A 136 3.85 14.21 -29.92
C ARG A 136 5.07 13.94 -30.80
N LEU A 137 6.22 14.54 -30.47
CA LEU A 137 7.48 14.29 -31.18
C LEU A 137 7.95 12.83 -31.03
N ARG A 138 7.74 12.22 -29.85
CA ARG A 138 8.04 10.80 -29.63
C ARG A 138 7.12 9.90 -30.48
N ALA A 139 5.83 10.19 -30.51
CA ALA A 139 4.87 9.48 -31.35
C ALA A 139 5.21 9.60 -32.85
N LEU A 140 5.58 10.79 -33.33
CA LEU A 140 6.00 11.00 -34.73
C LEU A 140 7.29 10.25 -35.11
N ARG A 141 8.23 10.09 -34.16
CA ARG A 141 9.44 9.28 -34.37
C ARG A 141 9.12 7.79 -34.44
N PHE A 142 8.16 7.33 -33.64
CA PHE A 142 7.72 5.94 -33.63
C PHE A 142 6.87 5.61 -34.87
N CYS A 143 5.95 6.51 -35.25
CA CYS A 143 5.17 6.41 -36.48
C CYS A 143 6.03 6.36 -37.74
N ARG A 144 7.14 7.09 -37.80
CA ARG A 144 8.06 7.02 -38.95
C ARG A 144 8.77 5.66 -39.09
N GLN A 145 8.83 4.87 -38.02
CA GLN A 145 9.43 3.53 -38.03
C GLN A 145 8.39 2.43 -38.33
N GLN A 146 7.10 2.72 -38.21
CA GLN A 146 6.03 1.78 -38.55
C GLN A 146 5.33 2.24 -39.83
N GLU A 147 5.42 1.42 -40.88
CA GLU A 147 4.62 1.61 -42.10
C GLU A 147 3.14 1.44 -41.74
N GLY A 148 2.41 2.53 -41.53
CA GLY A 148 0.98 2.47 -41.19
C GLY A 148 0.37 3.66 -40.44
N CYS A 149 1.15 4.67 -40.02
CA CYS A 149 0.55 5.89 -39.45
C CYS A 149 -0.07 6.75 -40.56
N SER A 150 -1.33 6.44 -40.92
CA SER A 150 -2.16 7.37 -41.66
C SER A 150 -2.59 8.52 -40.74
N THR A 151 -2.22 9.73 -41.13
CA THR A 151 -2.76 10.96 -40.54
C THR A 151 -4.22 11.05 -40.95
N GLY A 152 -5.13 10.63 -40.08
CA GLY A 152 -6.55 10.87 -40.27
C GLY A 152 -6.84 12.36 -40.15
N ASP A 153 -7.33 12.96 -41.23
CA ASP A 153 -8.08 14.22 -41.22
C ASP A 153 -9.42 14.04 -40.46
#